data_AF-A0A2U3R2R7-F1
#
_entry.id   AF-A0A2U3R2R7-F1
#
_cell.length_a   1.000
_cell.length_b   1.000
_cell.length_c   1.000
_cell.angle_alpha   90.00
_cell.angle_beta   90.00
_cell.angle_gamma   90.00
#
_symmetry.space_group_name_H-M   'P 1'
#
loop_
_entity.id
_entity.type
_entity.pdbx_description
1 polymer ?
#
loop_
_entity_poly.entity_id
_entity_poly.type
_entity_poly.pdbx_seq_one_letter_code
_entity_poly.pdbx_strand_id
1 'polypeptide(L)' 'MKFEQIKELEDEKFRRLTGVRNGTFSKMMDILRQADDLKKSKGVGKNKLNLEE' A
#
# COMPACT_ATOMS: atom_id res chain seq x y z
N MET A 1 -1.77 -10.99 2.56
CA MET A 1 -0.90 -11.23 1.38
C MET A 1 0.42 -10.54 1.69
N LYS A 2 1.57 -11.22 1.69
CA LYS A 2 2.83 -10.57 2.10
C LYS A 2 3.27 -9.56 1.04
N PHE A 3 2.96 -8.28 1.28
CA PHE A 3 3.35 -7.13 0.45
C PHE A 3 4.86 -7.13 0.15
N GLU A 4 5.67 -7.45 1.15
CA GLU A 4 7.13 -7.56 1.03
C GLU A 4 7.57 -8.57 -0.06
N GLN A 5 6.83 -9.67 -0.24
CA GLN A 5 7.13 -10.66 -1.29
C GLN A 5 6.80 -10.16 -2.70
N ILE A 6 5.81 -9.26 -2.81
CA ILE A 6 5.34 -8.75 -4.10
C ILE A 6 6.16 -7.52 -4.51
N LYS A 7 6.62 -6.72 -3.55
CA LYS A 7 7.43 -5.51 -3.77
C LYS A 7 8.78 -5.80 -4.42
N GLU A 8 9.38 -6.95 -4.14
CA GLU A 8 10.66 -7.38 -4.73
C GLU A 8 10.53 -8.01 -6.12
N LEU A 9 9.31 -8.12 -6.65
CA LEU A 9 9.10 -8.64 -8.00
C LEU A 9 9.57 -7.64 -9.07
N GLU A 10 10.17 -8.19 -10.11
CA GLU A 10 10.44 -7.47 -11.35
C GLU A 10 9.15 -6.88 -11.94
N ASP A 11 9.23 -5.68 -12.52
CA ASP A 11 8.10 -4.88 -12.98
C ASP A 11 7.12 -5.64 -13.89
N GLU A 12 7.62 -6.52 -14.76
CA GLU A 12 6.79 -7.32 -15.64
C GLU A 12 5.98 -8.37 -14.87
N LYS A 13 6.62 -9.10 -13.94
CA LYS A 13 5.96 -10.10 -13.09
C LYS A 13 4.97 -9.43 -12.13
N PHE A 14 5.36 -8.30 -11.55
CA PHE A 14 4.51 -7.48 -10.70
C PHE A 14 3.24 -7.05 -11.45
N ARG A 15 3.40 -6.50 -12.66
CA ARG A 15 2.27 -6.04 -13.47
C ARG A 15 1.37 -7.18 -13.92
N ARG A 16 1.93 -8.36 -14.24
CA ARG A 16 1.13 -9.55 -14.59
C ARG A 16 0.31 -10.06 -13.40
N LEU A 17 0.86 -9.97 -12.18
CA LEU A 17 0.20 -10.43 -10.97
C LEU A 17 -0.87 -9.44 -10.46
N THR A 18 -0.54 -8.15 -10.43
CA THR A 18 -1.38 -7.10 -9.79
C THR A 18 -2.24 -6.32 -10.78
N GLY A 19 -1.90 -6.37 -12.08
CA GLY A 19 -2.54 -5.56 -13.11
C GLY A 19 -2.11 -4.09 -13.13
N VAL A 20 -1.23 -3.67 -12.21
CA VAL A 20 -0.82 -2.27 -12.02
C VAL A 20 0.70 -2.14 -12.21
N ARG A 21 1.16 -0.99 -12.73
CA ARG A 21 2.61 -0.70 -12.77
C ARG A 21 3.14 -0.46 -11.37
N ASN A 22 4.35 -0.93 -11.07
CA ASN A 22 4.99 -0.76 -9.77
C ASN A 22 5.01 0.70 -9.31
N GLY A 23 5.44 1.63 -10.17
CA GLY A 23 5.44 3.06 -9.84
C GLY A 23 4.06 3.67 -9.54
N THR A 24 2.98 3.16 -10.16
CA THR A 24 1.61 3.59 -9.83
C THR A 24 1.19 3.03 -8.47
N PHE A 25 1.51 1.76 -8.23
CA PHE A 25 1.23 1.09 -6.98
C PHE A 25 1.96 1.73 -5.79
N SER A 26 3.23 2.14 -5.95
CA SER A 26 3.97 2.88 -4.92
C SER A 26 3.25 4.19 -4.55
N LYS A 27 2.80 4.97 -5.54
CA LYS A 27 2.05 6.22 -5.27
C LYS A 27 0.73 5.95 -4.54
N MET A 28 0.03 4.88 -4.87
CA MET A 28 -1.18 4.48 -4.15
C MET A 28 -0.86 4.17 -2.68
N MET A 29 0.23 3.44 -2.42
CA MET A 29 0.68 3.13 -1.07
C MET A 29 1.08 4.37 -0.28
N ASP A 30 1.77 5.32 -0.91
CA ASP A 30 2.14 6.59 -0.26
C ASP A 30 0.90 7.39 0.15
N ILE A 31 -0.13 7.44 -0.70
CA ILE A 31 -1.41 8.09 -0.38
C ILE A 31 -2.10 7.39 0.79
N LEU A 32 -2.13 6.05 0.78
CA LEU A 32 -2.74 5.27 1.85
C LEU A 32 -2.03 5.46 3.19
N ARG A 33 -0.69 5.46 3.21
CA ARG A 33 0.11 5.72 4.41
C ARG A 33 -0.13 7.11 4.96
N GLN A 34 -0.08 8.14 4.12
CA GLN A 34 -0.38 9.52 4.53
C GLN A 34 -1.78 9.67 5.10
N ALA A 35 -2.78 9.03 4.48
CA ALA A 35 -4.15 9.06 4.98
C ALA A 35 -4.29 8.33 6.33
N ASP A 36 -3.56 7.22 6.51
CA ASP A 36 -3.52 6.47 7.76
C ASP A 36 -2.88 7.27 8.89
N ASP A 37 -1.71 7.87 8.64
CA ASP A 37 -1.00 8.72 9.59
C ASP A 37 -1.83 9.94 9.99
N LEU A 38 -2.46 10.59 9.02
CA LEU A 38 -3.38 11.70 9.27
C LEU A 38 -4.55 11.24 10.15
N LYS A 39 -5.12 10.07 9.88
CA LYS A 39 -6.25 9.56 10.65
C LYS A 39 -5.86 9.16 12.07
N LYS A 40 -4.69 8.55 12.25
CA LYS A 40 -4.09 8.26 13.56
C LYS A 40 -3.84 9.55 14.36
N SER A 41 -3.30 10.58 13.73
CA SER A 41 -3.02 11.88 14.38
C SER A 41 -4.28 12.59 14.89
N LYS A 42 -5.41 12.42 14.20
CA LYS A 42 -6.68 13.06 14.56
C LYS A 42 -7.45 12.35 15.69
N GLY A 43 -7.00 11.17 16.14
CA GLY A 43 -7.60 10.45 17.28
C GLY A 43 -9.06 10.00 17.09
N VAL A 44 -9.57 9.99 15.85
CA VAL A 44 -10.98 9.70 15.57
C VAL A 44 -11.24 8.20 15.50
N GLY A 45 -11.46 7.58 16.67
CA GLY A 45 -11.96 6.20 16.80
C GLY A 45 -11.04 5.09 16.26
N LYS A 46 -11.42 3.83 16.49
CA LYS A 46 -10.64 2.68 16.03
C LYS A 46 -10.48 2.69 14.51
N ASN A 47 -9.25 2.49 14.04
CA ASN A 47 -8.93 2.55 12.63
C ASN A 47 -9.55 1.37 11.88
N LYS A 48 -10.40 1.65 10.88
CA LYS A 48 -11.00 0.62 10.01
C LYS A 48 -10.05 0.12 8.91
N LEU A 49 -9.00 0.88 8.62
CA LEU A 49 -7.97 0.54 7.65
C LEU A 49 -6.78 -0.01 8.42
N ASN A 50 -6.40 -1.26 8.16
CA ASN A 50 -5.15 -1.84 8.63
C ASN A 50 -4.31 -2.10 7.38
N LEU A 51 -3.19 -1.40 7.25
CA LEU A 51 -2.17 -1.76 6.28
C LEU A 51 -1.46 -3.01 6.83
N GLU A 52 -1.41 -4.08 6.04
CA GLU A 52 -0.57 -5.23 6.36
C GLU A 52 0.90 -4.81 6.22
N GLU A 53 1.73 -5.18 7.20
CA GLU A 53 3.21 -5.14 7.09
C GLU A 53 3.71 -6.30 6.20
#